data_AF-A0A2K2TST8-F1
#
_entry.id   AF-A0A2K2TST8-F1
#
_cell.length_a   1.000
_cell.length_b   1.000
_cell.length_c   1.000
_cell.angle_alpha   90.00
_cell.angle_beta   90.00
_cell.angle_gamma   90.00
#
_symmetry.space_group_name_H-M   'P 1'
#
loop_
_entity.id
_entity.type
_entity.pdbx_description
1 polymer ?
#
loop_
_entity_poly.entity_id
_entity_poly.type
_entity_poly.pdbx_seq_one_letter_code
_entity_poly.pdbx_strand_id
1 'polypeptide(L)'
;MYEWKNVTEYFSEEERHYKDTYLEIDEVYDEKVEVSLFSSPDGLYELYVSYGIMHGIIYVEAEKADSKREEVKNELAQEYQKHKEPTNEFIDAFSEKHKLKLPIDIFFDM
;
A
#
# COMPACT_ATOMS: atom_id res chain seq x y z
N MET A 1 0.23 -14.55 -16.35
CA MET A 1 0.98 -13.67 -15.44
C MET A 1 0.04 -12.51 -15.15
N TYR A 2 -0.24 -12.22 -13.88
CA TYR A 2 -1.06 -11.05 -13.57
C TYR A 2 -0.20 -9.80 -13.67
N GLU A 3 -0.84 -8.67 -13.90
CA GLU A 3 -0.22 -7.36 -14.08
C GLU A 3 -0.80 -6.40 -13.05
N TRP A 4 0.01 -5.44 -12.62
CA TRP A 4 -0.46 -4.32 -11.81
C TRP A 4 -1.31 -3.41 -12.69
N LYS A 5 -2.52 -3.10 -12.23
CA LYS A 5 -3.45 -2.20 -12.91
C LYS A 5 -3.56 -0.93 -12.10
N ASN A 6 -3.26 0.20 -12.72
CA ASN A 6 -3.57 1.50 -12.15
C ASN A 6 -5.09 1.73 -12.19
N VAL A 7 -5.68 1.92 -11.03
CA VAL A 7 -7.11 2.15 -10.80
C VAL A 7 -7.39 3.50 -10.15
N THR A 8 -6.42 4.41 -10.16
CA THR A 8 -6.54 5.77 -9.59
C THR A 8 -7.76 6.53 -10.16
N GLU A 9 -8.04 6.35 -11.45
CA GLU A 9 -9.16 7.01 -12.15
C GLU A 9 -10.55 6.45 -11.78
N TYR A 10 -10.64 5.43 -10.93
CA TYR A 10 -11.92 5.03 -10.33
C TYR A 10 -12.37 6.02 -9.23
N PHE A 11 -11.44 6.77 -8.65
CA PHE A 11 -11.71 7.79 -7.65
C PHE A 11 -11.89 9.15 -8.34
N SER A 12 -12.95 9.86 -7.96
CA SER A 12 -13.11 11.27 -8.32
C SER A 12 -12.02 12.12 -7.67
N GLU A 13 -11.78 13.32 -8.21
CA GLU A 13 -10.81 14.26 -7.62
C GLU A 13 -11.08 14.50 -6.14
N GLU A 14 -12.35 14.69 -5.74
CA GLU A 14 -12.73 14.90 -4.33
C GLU A 14 -12.39 13.69 -3.45
N GLU A 15 -12.59 12.47 -3.95
CA GLU A 15 -12.25 11.22 -3.23
C GLU A 15 -10.73 11.01 -3.09
N ARG A 16 -9.92 11.63 -3.97
CA ARG A 16 -8.46 11.57 -3.87
C ARG A 16 -7.90 12.44 -2.74
N HIS A 17 -8.64 13.46 -2.29
CA HIS A 17 -8.27 14.23 -1.10
C HIS A 17 -8.79 13.51 0.15
N TYR A 18 -7.89 12.83 0.87
CA TYR A 18 -8.23 12.06 2.07
C TYR A 18 -7.45 12.58 3.27
N LYS A 19 -8.17 13.13 4.26
CA LYS A 19 -7.56 13.80 5.43
C LYS A 19 -6.56 14.88 4.97
N ASP A 20 -5.31 14.78 5.42
CA ASP A 20 -4.21 15.69 5.07
C ASP A 20 -3.28 15.10 3.98
N THR A 21 -3.78 14.12 3.21
CA THR A 21 -3.06 13.45 2.12
C THR A 21 -3.84 13.46 0.81
N TYR A 22 -3.13 13.19 -0.29
CA TYR A 22 -3.70 13.12 -1.63
C TYR A 22 -3.30 11.82 -2.33
N LEU A 23 -4.27 11.08 -2.86
CA LEU A 23 -4.03 9.83 -3.59
C LEU A 23 -3.35 10.13 -4.94
N GLU A 24 -2.05 9.85 -5.01
CA GLU A 24 -1.25 10.02 -6.22
C GLU A 24 -1.51 8.88 -7.20
N ILE A 25 -1.50 7.65 -6.69
CA ILE A 25 -1.68 6.44 -7.49
C ILE A 25 -2.26 5.31 -6.64
N ASP A 26 -3.24 4.60 -7.18
CA ASP A 26 -3.73 3.33 -6.66
C ASP A 26 -3.56 2.22 -7.69
N GLU A 27 -2.96 1.10 -7.26
CA GLU A 27 -2.69 -0.04 -8.11
C GLU A 27 -3.09 -1.35 -7.47
N VAL A 28 -3.78 -2.19 -8.25
CA VAL A 28 -4.21 -3.53 -7.83
C VAL A 28 -3.56 -4.63 -8.66
N TYR A 29 -3.29 -5.76 -8.03
CA TYR A 29 -2.80 -6.99 -8.64
C TYR A 29 -3.82 -8.11 -8.42
N ASP A 30 -4.36 -8.63 -9.53
CA ASP A 30 -5.41 -9.66 -9.53
C ASP A 30 -6.63 -9.33 -8.65
N GLU A 31 -6.91 -8.05 -8.41
CA GLU A 31 -7.99 -7.57 -7.51
C GLU A 31 -7.86 -8.09 -6.06
N LYS A 32 -6.70 -8.62 -5.66
CA LYS A 32 -6.44 -9.22 -4.34
C LYS A 32 -5.35 -8.52 -3.55
N VAL A 33 -4.43 -7.86 -4.23
CA VAL A 33 -3.34 -7.09 -3.63
C VAL A 33 -3.49 -5.66 -4.11
N GLU A 34 -3.39 -4.71 -3.19
CA GLU A 34 -3.51 -3.29 -3.46
C GLU A 34 -2.33 -2.55 -2.85
N VAL A 35 -1.80 -1.60 -3.61
CA VAL A 35 -0.76 -0.68 -3.16
C VAL A 35 -1.14 0.72 -3.63
N SER A 36 -1.39 1.60 -2.67
CA SER A 36 -1.80 2.99 -2.94
C SER A 36 -0.77 3.94 -2.34
N LEU A 37 -0.42 4.98 -3.08
CA LEU A 37 0.51 6.01 -2.65
C LEU A 37 -0.23 7.32 -2.43
N PHE A 38 -0.12 7.84 -1.22
CA PHE A 38 -0.66 9.13 -0.84
C PHE A 38 0.49 10.11 -0.58
N SER A 39 0.44 11.28 -1.21
CA SER A 39 1.34 12.39 -0.92
C SER A 39 0.83 13.19 0.28
N SER A 40 1.75 13.81 1.01
CA SER A 40 1.44 14.78 2.06
C SER A 40 2.18 16.09 1.79
N PRO A 41 1.52 17.27 1.90
CA PRO A 41 2.18 18.55 1.67
C PRO A 41 3.30 18.86 2.67
N ASP A 42 3.10 18.49 3.94
CA ASP A 42 3.96 18.86 5.07
C ASP A 42 4.50 17.62 5.82
N GLY A 43 4.33 16.41 5.26
CA GLY A 43 4.59 15.14 5.93
C GLY A 43 5.25 14.08 5.07
N LEU A 44 5.44 12.90 5.67
CA LEU A 44 5.86 11.70 4.94
C LEU A 44 4.73 11.24 4.03
N TYR A 45 5.10 10.66 2.89
CA TYR A 45 4.15 9.99 2.02
C TYR A 45 3.72 8.68 2.68
N GLU A 46 2.48 8.29 2.41
CA GLU A 46 1.89 7.07 2.94
C GLU A 46 1.73 6.08 1.80
N LEU A 47 2.41 4.93 1.95
CA LEU A 47 2.21 3.80 1.07
C LEU A 47 1.29 2.82 1.77
N TYR A 48 0.02 2.85 1.41
CA TYR A 48 -0.97 1.88 1.85
C TYR A 48 -0.73 0.54 1.15
N VAL A 49 -0.85 -0.54 1.90
CA VAL A 49 -0.74 -1.92 1.42
C VAL A 49 -1.94 -2.69 1.93
N SER A 50 -2.58 -3.46 1.05
CA SER A 50 -3.60 -4.45 1.40
C SER A 50 -3.34 -5.76 0.66
N TYR A 51 -3.22 -6.85 1.41
CA TYR A 51 -3.05 -8.20 0.90
C TYR A 51 -3.59 -9.21 1.90
N GLY A 52 -4.77 -9.79 1.63
CA GLY A 52 -5.40 -10.75 2.56
C GLY A 52 -5.64 -10.13 3.94
N ILE A 53 -5.08 -10.73 4.98
CA ILE A 53 -5.14 -10.19 6.36
C ILE A 53 -4.08 -9.11 6.65
N MET A 54 -3.14 -8.89 5.72
CA MET A 54 -2.05 -7.94 5.89
C MET A 54 -2.45 -6.59 5.29
N HIS A 55 -2.79 -5.63 6.15
CA HIS A 55 -3.08 -4.27 5.73
C HIS A 55 -2.36 -3.25 6.62
N GLY A 56 -1.82 -2.19 6.03
CA GLY A 56 -1.08 -1.18 6.78
C GLY A 56 -0.50 -0.06 5.95
N ILE A 57 0.18 0.85 6.62
CA ILE A 57 0.80 2.03 6.05
C ILE A 57 2.32 1.96 6.28
N ILE A 58 3.07 2.21 5.22
CA ILE A 58 4.51 2.44 5.25
C ILE A 58 4.74 3.93 5.02
N TYR A 59 5.41 4.59 5.95
CA TYR A 59 5.75 6.00 5.83
C TYR A 59 7.10 6.17 5.12
N VAL A 60 7.15 7.02 4.11
CA VAL A 60 8.33 7.19 3.26
C VAL A 60 8.54 8.66 2.88
N GLU A 61 9.80 9.08 2.77
CA GLU A 61 10.14 10.42 2.24
C GLU A 61 9.69 10.55 0.79
N ALA A 62 9.19 11.73 0.41
CA ALA A 62 8.68 12.01 -0.95
C ALA A 62 9.67 11.58 -2.06
N GLU A 63 10.96 11.90 -1.88
CA GLU A 63 12.03 11.57 -2.85
C GLU A 63 12.21 10.06 -3.09
N LYS A 64 11.76 9.22 -2.15
CA LYS A 64 11.92 7.76 -2.19
C LYS A 64 10.61 7.03 -2.48
N ALA A 65 9.49 7.74 -2.48
CA ALA A 65 8.14 7.18 -2.56
C ALA A 65 7.97 6.19 -3.73
N ASP A 66 8.33 6.59 -4.94
CA ASP A 66 8.22 5.73 -6.13
C ASP A 66 9.08 4.48 -6.05
N SER A 67 10.36 4.64 -5.67
CA SER A 67 11.26 3.49 -5.53
C SER A 67 10.78 2.51 -4.45
N LYS A 68 10.22 3.03 -3.36
CA LYS A 68 9.68 2.22 -2.27
C LYS A 68 8.40 1.48 -2.68
N ARG A 69 7.52 2.16 -3.44
CA ARG A 69 6.30 1.57 -4.01
C ARG A 69 6.64 0.39 -4.91
N GLU A 70 7.60 0.56 -5.83
CA GLU A 70 8.02 -0.51 -6.74
C GLU A 70 8.71 -1.68 -6.00
N GLU A 71 9.51 -1.42 -4.97
CA GLU A 71 10.06 -2.48 -4.09
C GLU A 71 8.93 -3.31 -3.47
N VAL A 72 7.98 -2.64 -2.82
CA VAL A 72 6.84 -3.28 -2.15
C VAL A 72 5.98 -4.08 -3.11
N LYS A 73 5.62 -3.51 -4.27
CA LYS A 73 4.84 -4.20 -5.31
C LYS A 73 5.51 -5.48 -5.78
N ASN A 74 6.83 -5.46 -5.97
CA ASN A 74 7.57 -6.63 -6.41
C ASN A 74 7.54 -7.77 -5.38
N GLU A 75 7.71 -7.46 -4.10
CA GLU A 75 7.66 -8.46 -3.02
C GLU A 75 6.26 -9.06 -2.85
N LEU A 76 5.22 -8.22 -2.84
CA LEU A 76 3.84 -8.67 -2.72
C LEU A 76 3.43 -9.55 -3.92
N ALA A 77 3.79 -9.16 -5.14
CA ALA A 77 3.50 -9.95 -6.33
C ALA A 77 4.22 -11.30 -6.32
N GLN A 78 5.47 -11.35 -5.84
CA GLN A 78 6.22 -12.61 -5.70
C GLN A 78 5.57 -13.56 -4.70
N GLU A 79 5.13 -13.05 -3.55
CA GLU A 79 4.42 -13.85 -2.55
C GLU A 79 3.08 -14.35 -3.09
N TYR A 80 2.28 -13.46 -3.69
CA TYR A 80 0.97 -13.81 -4.26
C TYR A 80 1.06 -14.87 -5.36
N GLN A 81 2.08 -14.80 -6.22
CA GLN A 81 2.27 -15.80 -7.27
C GLN A 81 2.55 -17.20 -6.71
N LYS A 82 3.20 -17.30 -5.55
CA LYS A 82 3.55 -18.58 -4.90
C LYS A 82 2.43 -19.11 -4.02
N HIS A 83 1.82 -18.25 -3.21
CA HIS A 83 0.98 -18.64 -2.08
C HIS A 83 -0.48 -18.18 -2.18
N LYS A 84 -0.80 -17.20 -3.04
CA LYS A 84 -2.12 -16.56 -3.22
C LYS A 84 -2.66 -15.78 -2.01
N GLU A 85 -2.31 -16.21 -0.82
CA GLU A 85 -2.55 -15.50 0.44
C GLU A 85 -1.19 -15.27 1.12
N PRO A 86 -1.05 -14.21 1.95
CA PRO A 86 0.20 -13.97 2.64
C PRO A 86 0.43 -15.06 3.69
N THR A 87 1.63 -15.65 3.69
CA THR A 87 2.05 -16.54 4.78
C THR A 87 2.36 -15.74 6.04
N ASN A 88 2.21 -16.35 7.23
CA ASN A 88 2.55 -15.67 8.48
C ASN A 88 4.02 -15.24 8.50
N GLU A 89 4.92 -16.10 8.00
CA GLU A 89 6.34 -15.81 7.87
C GLU A 89 6.60 -14.59 6.96
N PHE A 90 5.86 -14.47 5.86
CA PHE A 90 5.94 -13.30 4.99
C PHE A 90 5.43 -12.04 5.70
N ILE A 91 4.28 -12.12 6.39
CA ILE A 91 3.70 -10.98 7.11
C ILE A 91 4.69 -10.44 8.14
N ASP A 92 5.28 -11.31 8.96
CA ASP A 92 6.22 -10.92 10.00
C ASP A 92 7.47 -10.26 9.39
N ALA A 93 8.07 -10.90 8.39
CA ALA A 93 9.28 -10.39 7.74
C ALA A 93 9.03 -9.08 6.97
N PHE A 94 7.93 -9.00 6.23
CA PHE A 94 7.54 -7.81 5.47
C PHE A 94 7.23 -6.65 6.41
N SER A 95 6.47 -6.89 7.48
CA SER A 95 6.12 -5.87 8.46
C SER A 95 7.36 -5.34 9.18
N GLU A 96 8.29 -6.21 9.58
CA GLU A 96 9.53 -5.81 10.22
C GLU A 96 10.45 -5.02 9.27
N LYS A 97 10.60 -5.49 8.03
CA LYS A 97 11.47 -4.88 7.02
C LYS A 97 10.97 -3.49 6.61
N HIS A 98 9.68 -3.37 6.34
CA HIS A 98 9.08 -2.14 5.83
C HIS A 98 8.55 -1.22 6.94
N LYS A 99 8.61 -1.65 8.21
CA LYS A 99 8.02 -0.95 9.35
C LYS A 99 6.53 -0.65 9.11
N LEU A 100 5.83 -1.65 8.55
CA LEU A 100 4.40 -1.57 8.26
C LEU A 100 3.66 -1.28 9.57
N LYS A 101 2.95 -0.15 9.62
CA LYS A 101 2.13 0.21 10.77
C LYS A 101 0.69 -0.09 10.46
N LEU A 102 0.00 -0.69 11.42
CA LEU A 102 -1.45 -0.79 11.33
C LEU A 102 -2.04 0.62 11.20
N PRO A 103 -3.06 0.81 10.35
CA PRO A 103 -3.73 2.10 10.27
C PRO A 103 -4.47 2.31 11.59
N ILE A 104 -3.88 3.08 12.51
CA ILE A 104 -4.44 3.31 13.85
C ILE A 104 -5.84 3.94 13.70
N ASP A 105 -6.05 4.74 12.67
CA ASP A 105 -7.32 5.42 12.40
C ASP A 105 -8.44 4.51 11.83
N ILE A 106 -8.14 3.28 11.39
CA ILE A 106 -9.19 2.33 10.93
C ILE A 106 -9.76 1.53 12.11
N PHE A 107 -9.02 1.41 13.21
CA PHE A 107 -9.39 0.57 14.36
C PHE A 107 -9.78 1.35 15.63
N PHE A 108 -9.51 2.65 15.71
CA PHE A 108 -9.72 3.44 16.93
C PHE A 108 -10.74 4.59 16.76
N ASP A 109 -11.83 4.34 16.02
CA ASP A 109 -13.11 5.03 16.23
C ASP A 109 -13.92 4.28 17.31
N MET A 110 -13.42 4.24 18.55
CA MET A 110 -14.15 3.74 19.74
C MET A 110 -14.11 4.75 20.89
#